data_AF-A0A972UZQ8-F1
#
_entry.id   AF-A0A972UZQ8-F1
#
_cell.length_a   1.000
_cell.length_b   1.000
_cell.length_c   1.000
_cell.angle_alpha   90.00
_cell.angle_beta   90.00
_cell.angle_gamma   90.00
#
_symmetry.space_group_name_H-M   'P 1'
#
loop_
_entity.id
_entity.type
_entity.pdbx_description
1 polymer ?
#
loop_
_entity_poly.entity_id
_entity_poly.type
_entity_poly.pdbx_seq_one_letter_code
_entity_poly.pdbx_strand_id
1 'polypeptide(L)'
;MADFTNYYRSFILFTHSGIQIDTEKRELRMFQNLFGIFKTGKWISLDQFTGLATVPVKSYSKIMSMSNRSTTMEENDFRIFLINKKHNPDFPVKKCKTLDDAQDRIDELSLWLKLPVYSIK
;
A
#
# COMPACT_ATOMS: atom_id res chain seq x y z
N MET A 1 -8.56 -8.10 -40.36
CA MET A 1 -9.29 -7.98 -39.07
C MET A 1 -8.26 -8.19 -37.97
N ALA A 2 -7.36 -7.21 -37.82
CA ALA A 2 -6.17 -7.34 -36.98
C ALA A 2 -6.28 -6.34 -35.82
N ASP A 3 -6.03 -6.87 -34.63
CA ASP A 3 -5.31 -6.19 -33.54
C ASP A 3 -6.04 -5.25 -32.59
N PHE A 4 -7.37 -5.35 -32.42
CA PHE A 4 -8.03 -4.78 -31.23
C PHE A 4 -7.44 -5.35 -29.91
N THR A 5 -6.90 -6.57 -29.98
CA THR A 5 -6.20 -7.28 -28.90
C THR A 5 -4.79 -6.75 -28.60
N ASN A 6 -4.15 -5.93 -29.45
CA ASN A 6 -2.82 -5.40 -29.12
C ASN A 6 -2.90 -4.09 -28.30
N TYR A 7 -3.98 -3.32 -28.44
CA TYR A 7 -4.16 -2.07 -27.72
C TYR A 7 -4.32 -2.27 -26.20
N TYR A 8 -5.04 -3.31 -25.76
CA TYR A 8 -5.28 -3.53 -24.32
C TYR A 8 -4.00 -3.91 -23.55
N ARG A 9 -3.03 -4.55 -24.21
CA ARG A 9 -1.77 -4.98 -23.58
C ARG A 9 -0.89 -3.80 -23.17
N SER A 10 -0.86 -2.76 -23.99
CA SER A 10 -0.10 -1.53 -23.70
C SER A 10 -0.69 -0.73 -22.53
N PHE A 11 -2.00 -0.84 -22.27
CA PHE A 11 -2.68 -0.09 -21.20
C PHE A 11 -2.24 -0.56 -19.80
N ILE A 12 -2.07 -1.87 -19.61
CA ILE A 12 -1.80 -2.49 -18.30
C ILE A 12 -0.37 -2.21 -17.82
N LEU A 13 0.59 -2.05 -18.74
CA LEU A 13 2.02 -1.92 -18.41
C LEU A 13 2.39 -0.59 -17.73
N PHE A 14 1.58 0.46 -17.88
CA PHE A 14 1.92 1.80 -17.38
C PHE A 14 1.14 2.24 -16.13
N THR A 15 0.19 1.43 -15.67
CA THR A 15 -0.56 1.73 -14.46
C THR A 15 0.19 1.26 -13.23
N HIS A 16 0.81 2.20 -12.51
CA HIS A 16 1.42 1.92 -11.20
C HIS A 16 0.77 2.77 -10.12
N SER A 17 0.58 2.17 -8.95
CA SER A 17 0.17 2.87 -7.74
C SER A 17 1.39 3.08 -6.85
N GLY A 18 1.45 4.24 -6.22
CA GLY A 18 2.53 4.62 -5.32
C GLY A 18 2.05 5.58 -4.26
N ILE A 19 2.92 5.83 -3.29
CA ILE A 19 2.68 6.80 -2.23
C ILE A 19 3.80 7.82 -2.27
N GLN A 20 3.41 9.08 -2.25
CA GLN A 20 4.33 10.21 -2.16
C GLN A 20 4.15 10.85 -0.79
N ILE A 21 5.26 11.01 -0.08
CA ILE A 21 5.30 11.65 1.24
C ILE A 21 6.12 12.92 1.07
N ASP A 22 5.51 14.05 1.39
CA ASP A 22 6.17 15.36 1.45
C ASP A 22 6.49 15.65 2.93
N THR A 23 7.78 15.54 3.28
CA THR A 23 8.27 15.75 4.65
C THR A 23 8.30 17.22 5.05
N GLU A 24 8.37 18.14 4.09
CA GLU A 24 8.43 19.58 4.36
C GLU A 24 7.04 20.12 4.70
N LYS A 25 6.05 19.76 3.88
CA LYS A 25 4.64 20.18 4.06
C LYS A 25 3.86 19.27 5.00
N ARG A 26 4.44 18.13 5.38
CA ARG A 26 3.81 17.08 6.18
C ARG A 26 2.51 16.58 5.52
N GLU A 27 2.58 16.27 4.24
CA GLU A 27 1.44 15.76 3.46
C GLU A 27 1.77 14.41 2.85
N LEU A 28 0.75 13.57 2.70
CA LEU A 28 0.82 12.31 1.97
C LEU A 28 -0.17 12.30 0.82
N ARG A 29 0.19 11.61 -0.25
CA ARG A 29 -0.69 11.36 -1.37
C ARG A 29 -0.46 9.95 -1.89
N MET A 30 -1.51 9.13 -1.88
CA MET A 30 -1.53 7.95 -2.75
C MET A 30 -1.81 8.45 -4.15
N PHE A 31 -0.89 8.15 -5.07
CA PHE A 31 -1.08 8.43 -6.48
C PHE A 31 -1.28 7.13 -7.24
N GLN A 32 -2.27 7.14 -8.12
CA GLN A 32 -2.40 6.14 -9.17
C GLN A 32 -1.94 6.83 -10.45
N ASN A 33 -0.89 6.32 -11.06
CA ASN A 33 -0.43 6.85 -12.33
C ASN A 33 -1.18 6.09 -13.42
N LEU A 34 -2.15 6.75 -14.06
CA LEU A 34 -2.86 6.18 -15.20
C LEU A 34 -2.04 6.48 -16.46
N PHE A 35 -1.69 5.45 -17.22
CA PHE A 35 -0.87 5.55 -18.45
C PHE A 35 0.51 6.20 -18.29
N GLY A 36 1.08 6.22 -17.08
CA GLY A 36 2.38 6.84 -16.83
C GLY A 36 2.40 8.37 -16.83
N ILE A 37 1.32 9.03 -17.26
CA ILE A 37 1.25 10.50 -17.45
C ILE A 37 0.34 11.15 -16.41
N PHE A 38 -0.81 10.55 -16.10
CA PHE A 38 -1.80 11.16 -15.21
C PHE A 38 -1.68 10.59 -13.80
N LYS A 39 -0.96 11.32 -12.94
CA LYS A 39 -0.97 11.07 -11.49
C LYS A 39 -2.26 11.59 -10.89
N THR A 40 -3.22 10.72 -10.61
CA THR A 40 -4.45 11.03 -9.88
C THR A 40 -4.27 10.66 -8.40
N GLY A 41 -4.79 11.50 -7.51
CA GLY A 41 -4.67 11.32 -6.05
C GLY A 41 -4.88 12.63 -5.30
N LYS A 42 -5.30 12.57 -4.05
CA LYS A 42 -5.50 13.76 -3.20
C LYS A 42 -4.36 13.87 -2.20
N TRP A 43 -3.85 15.08 -2.01
CA TRP A 43 -2.98 15.39 -0.88
C TRP A 43 -3.81 15.39 0.39
N ILE A 44 -3.27 14.75 1.43
CA ILE A 44 -3.91 14.65 2.72
C ILE A 44 -2.87 14.97 3.78
N SER A 45 -3.20 15.88 4.70
CA SER A 45 -2.26 16.32 5.74
C SER A 45 -1.96 15.18 6.73
N LEU A 46 -0.70 15.07 7.18
CA LEU A 46 -0.30 14.14 8.23
C LEU A 46 -0.96 14.45 9.58
N ASP A 47 -1.45 15.67 9.80
CA ASP A 47 -2.05 16.09 11.07
C ASP A 47 -3.40 15.41 11.36
N GLN A 48 -4.01 14.74 10.38
CA GLN A 48 -5.18 13.88 10.62
C GLN A 48 -4.79 12.52 11.22
N PHE A 49 -3.50 12.15 11.15
CA PHE A 49 -2.97 10.91 11.68
C PHE A 49 -2.24 11.16 13.00
N THR A 50 -2.36 10.20 13.92
CA THR A 50 -1.77 10.28 15.26
C THR A 50 -0.54 9.41 15.41
N GLY A 51 -0.36 8.40 14.55
CA GLY A 51 0.81 7.53 14.58
C GLY A 51 0.86 6.50 13.48
N LEU A 52 1.81 5.58 13.59
CA LEU A 52 2.02 4.46 12.69
C LEU A 52 1.75 3.15 13.43
N ALA A 53 1.19 2.14 12.76
CA ALA A 53 1.07 0.79 13.30
C ALA A 53 1.36 -0.27 12.26
N THR A 54 1.92 -1.39 12.70
CA THR A 54 2.09 -2.60 11.90
C THR A 54 0.93 -3.55 12.16
N VAL A 55 0.25 -3.98 11.10
CA VAL A 55 -0.86 -4.93 11.16
C VAL A 55 -0.48 -6.20 10.38
N PRO A 56 -0.53 -7.39 10.99
CA PRO A 56 -0.39 -8.65 10.26
C PRO A 56 -1.65 -8.89 9.43
N VAL A 57 -1.49 -9.09 8.13
CA VAL A 57 -2.58 -9.34 7.19
C VAL A 57 -2.39 -10.72 6.58
N LYS A 58 -3.36 -11.61 6.80
CA LYS A 58 -3.42 -12.91 6.13
C LYS A 58 -4.11 -12.72 4.79
N SER A 59 -3.38 -12.89 3.69
CA SER A 59 -3.93 -12.83 2.34
C SER A 59 -4.21 -14.24 1.84
N TYR A 60 -5.48 -14.52 1.58
CA TYR A 60 -5.93 -15.76 0.96
C TYR A 60 -6.15 -15.53 -0.54
N SER A 61 -5.23 -16.01 -1.36
CA SER A 61 -5.39 -15.98 -2.81
C SER A 61 -5.88 -17.34 -3.29
N LYS A 62 -7.14 -17.42 -3.73
CA LYS A 62 -7.71 -18.63 -4.33
C LYS A 62 -7.70 -18.50 -5.85
N ILE A 63 -6.83 -19.26 -6.51
CA ILE A 63 -6.81 -19.36 -7.96
C ILE A 63 -7.68 -20.56 -8.34
N MET A 64 -8.81 -20.30 -8.99
CA MET A 64 -9.72 -21.33 -9.49
C MET A 64 -9.47 -21.54 -10.98
N SER A 65 -8.90 -22.68 -11.35
CA SER A 65 -8.67 -23.05 -12.75
C SER A 65 -9.92 -23.70 -13.36
N MET A 66 -10.21 -23.39 -14.62
CA MET A 66 -11.27 -24.03 -15.43
C MET A 66 -11.13 -25.56 -15.49
N SER A 67 -9.94 -26.11 -15.20
CA SER A 67 -9.67 -27.56 -15.10
C SER A 67 -10.03 -28.17 -13.74
N ASN A 68 -10.84 -27.51 -12.91
CA ASN A 68 -11.24 -27.95 -11.56
C ASN A 68 -10.08 -28.08 -10.55
N ARG A 69 -8.94 -27.41 -10.80
CA ARG A 69 -7.85 -27.32 -9.82
C ARG A 69 -7.93 -25.98 -9.10
N SER A 70 -8.26 -26.03 -7.81
CA SER A 70 -8.15 -24.86 -6.92
C SER A 70 -6.79 -24.88 -6.24
N THR A 71 -5.95 -23.88 -6.49
CA THR A 71 -4.74 -23.65 -5.71
C THR A 71 -5.02 -22.52 -4.73
N THR A 72 -5.00 -22.84 -3.44
CA THR A 72 -5.11 -21.84 -2.36
C THR A 72 -3.69 -21.53 -1.92
N MET A 73 -3.28 -20.27 -2.07
CA MET A 73 -1.99 -19.79 -1.59
C MET A 73 -2.24 -18.91 -0.36
N GLU A 74 -1.68 -19.33 0.77
CA GLU A 74 -1.71 -18.58 2.02
C GLU A 74 -0.43 -17.75 2.13
N GLU A 75 -0.53 -16.43 1.95
CA GLU A 75 0.58 -15.51 2.20
C GLU A 75 0.29 -14.71 3.48
N ASN A 76 1.21 -14.76 4.43
CA ASN A 76 1.21 -13.87 5.59
C ASN A 76 2.05 -12.65 5.24
N ASP A 77 1.42 -11.48 5.17
CA ASP A 77 2.10 -10.21 4.94
C ASP A 77 1.99 -9.31 6.16
N PHE A 78 2.95 -8.41 6.33
CA PHE A 78 2.86 -7.33 7.31
C PHE A 78 2.61 -6.02 6.58
N ARG A 79 1.64 -5.23 7.04
CA ARG A 79 1.33 -3.93 6.43
C ARG A 79 1.45 -2.82 7.47
N ILE A 80 2.16 -1.77 7.09
CA ILE A 80 2.31 -0.56 7.90
C ILE A 80 1.15 0.38 7.54
N PHE A 81 0.41 0.84 8.55
CA PHE A 81 -0.72 1.76 8.43
C PHE A 81 -0.46 3.04 9.21
N LEU A 82 -0.93 4.17 8.68
CA LEU A 82 -1.14 5.38 9.46
C LEU A 82 -2.47 5.26 10.23
N ILE A 83 -2.40 5.63 11.50
CA ILE A 83 -3.51 5.58 12.44
C ILE A 83 -4.15 6.96 12.49
N ASN A 84 -5.46 7.01 12.27
CA ASN A 84 -6.23 8.26 12.40
C ASN A 84 -6.40 8.64 13.89
N LYS A 85 -6.83 9.86 14.20
CA LYS A 85 -7.19 10.31 15.58
C LYS A 85 -8.19 9.40 16.31
N LYS A 86 -8.93 8.58 15.56
CA LYS A 86 -9.85 7.57 16.11
C LYS A 86 -9.16 6.24 16.47
N HIS A 87 -7.83 6.18 16.48
CA HIS A 87 -7.02 4.99 16.72
C HIS A 87 -7.27 3.81 15.74
N ASN A 88 -7.88 4.09 14.59
CA ASN A 88 -8.14 3.08 13.55
C ASN A 88 -7.08 3.15 12.44
N PRO A 89 -6.59 1.99 11.93
CA PRO A 89 -5.72 1.94 10.76
C PRO A 89 -6.51 2.38 9.51
N ASP A 90 -6.11 3.49 8.91
CA ASP A 90 -6.89 4.14 7.84
C ASP A 90 -6.12 4.13 6.52
N PHE A 91 -4.81 4.34 6.57
CA PHE A 91 -4.01 4.53 5.35
C PHE A 91 -2.82 3.57 5.26
N PRO A 92 -2.81 2.61 4.31
CA PRO A 92 -1.68 1.70 4.14
C PRO A 92 -0.49 2.43 3.50
N VAL A 93 0.67 2.36 4.15
CA VAL A 93 1.92 3.01 3.69
C VAL A 93 2.81 2.02 2.94
N LYS A 94 2.98 0.81 3.47
CA LYS A 94 3.91 -0.18 2.90
C LYS A 94 3.48 -1.60 3.23
N LYS A 95 3.69 -2.51 2.28
CA LYS A 95 3.62 -3.97 2.48
C LYS A 95 5.04 -4.50 2.66
N CYS A 96 5.25 -5.26 3.71
CA CYS A 96 6.49 -5.96 4.07
C CYS A 96 6.21 -7.47 4.11
N LYS A 97 7.21 -8.28 3.75
CA LYS A 97 7.08 -9.76 3.72
C LYS A 97 7.37 -10.40 5.07
N THR A 98 8.27 -9.80 5.84
CA THR A 98 8.71 -10.31 7.15
C THR A 98 8.39 -9.30 8.24
N LEU A 99 8.25 -9.80 9.47
CA LEU A 99 7.99 -8.97 10.65
C LEU A 99 9.18 -8.05 10.96
N ASP A 100 10.40 -8.57 10.80
CA ASP A 100 11.66 -7.86 11.00
C ASP A 100 11.80 -6.66 10.04
N ASP A 101 11.60 -6.88 8.72
CA ASP A 101 11.56 -5.78 7.74
C ASP A 101 10.39 -4.82 8.02
N ALA A 102 9.26 -5.29 8.57
CA ALA A 102 8.19 -4.37 8.96
C ALA A 102 8.58 -3.47 10.15
N GLN A 103 9.36 -3.98 11.11
CA GLN A 103 9.86 -3.25 12.27
C GLN A 103 10.93 -2.22 11.87
N ASP A 104 11.93 -2.63 11.09
CA ASP A 104 12.96 -1.70 10.61
C ASP A 104 12.34 -0.54 9.82
N ARG A 105 11.37 -0.85 8.95
CA ARG A 105 10.71 0.17 8.11
C ARG A 105 9.79 1.09 8.89
N ILE A 106 9.10 0.60 9.91
CA ILE A 106 8.23 1.47 10.71
C ILE A 106 9.05 2.39 11.60
N ASP A 107 10.21 1.94 12.09
CA ASP A 107 11.13 2.75 12.88
C ASP A 107 11.80 3.83 12.02
N GLU A 108 12.24 3.47 10.80
CA GLU A 108 12.69 4.44 9.79
C GLU A 108 11.59 5.50 9.54
N LEU A 109 10.36 5.06 9.26
CA LEU A 109 9.25 5.99 9.00
C LEU A 109 8.92 6.86 10.22
N SER A 110 8.94 6.30 11.43
CA SER A 110 8.70 7.04 12.67
C SER A 110 9.69 8.19 12.84
N LEU A 111 10.98 7.92 12.57
CA LEU A 111 12.03 8.94 12.62
C LEU A 111 11.81 10.06 11.61
N TRP A 112 11.49 9.70 10.37
CA TRP A 112 11.30 10.66 9.28
C TRP A 112 10.03 11.50 9.44
N LEU A 113 8.94 10.88 9.87
CA LEU A 113 7.63 11.53 10.01
C LEU A 113 7.42 12.17 11.39
N LYS A 114 8.30 11.89 12.36
CA LYS A 114 8.19 12.29 13.77
C LYS A 114 6.85 11.87 14.38
N LEU A 115 6.39 10.67 14.03
CA LEU A 115 5.13 10.09 14.49
C LEU A 115 5.41 8.90 15.42
N PRO A 116 4.66 8.74 16.53
CA PRO A 116 4.83 7.59 17.42
C PRO A 116 4.40 6.29 16.75
N VAL A 117 5.10 5.21 17.07
CA VAL A 117 4.75 3.84 16.66
C VAL A 117 3.82 3.23 17.71
N TYR A 118 2.71 2.69 17.25
CA TYR A 118 1.77 1.92 18.05
C TYR A 118 1.84 0.45 17.64
N SER A 119 1.95 -0.43 18.63
CA SER A 119 1.72 -1.85 18.43
C SER A 119 0.24 -2.14 18.64
N ILE A 120 -0.47 -2.49 17.56
CA ILE A 120 -1.83 -3.03 17.69
C ILE A 120 -1.64 -4.49 18.13
N LYS A 121 -2.03 -4.80 19.37
CA LYS A 121 -2.05 -6.17 19.92
C LYS A 121 -3.27 -6.94 19.44
#